data_AF-A0A7S4E117-F1
#
_entry.id   AF-A0A7S4E117-F1
#
_cell.length_a   1.000
_cell.length_b   1.000
_cell.length_c   1.000
_cell.angle_alpha   90.00
_cell.angle_beta   90.00
_cell.angle_gamma   90.00
#
_symmetry.space_group_name_H-M   'P 1'
#
loop_
_entity.id
_entity.type
_entity.pdbx_description
1 polymer ?
#
loop_
_entity_poly.entity_id
_entity_poly.type
_entity_poly.pdbx_seq_one_letter_code
_entity_poly.pdbx_strand_id
1 'polypeptide(L)'
;MREIIKTHVAVAIPNEVTRGVKAGEEDAKTSYKFDTFATGNWGCGAFGGDIPLKAMLQWIACSLAGKHIRYFDFGDRNAQGLKETTQYLLKAGVHVGWLWDK
;
A
#
# COMPACT_ATOMS: atom_id res chain seq x y z
N MET A 1 -7.86 13.57 -5.72
CA MET A 1 -6.51 14.08 -5.41
C MET A 1 -6.16 14.01 -3.91
N ARG A 2 -7.00 14.45 -2.98
CA ARG A 2 -6.69 14.42 -1.52
C ARG A 2 -6.46 13.03 -0.92
N GLU A 3 -7.13 11.98 -1.41
CA GLU A 3 -7.01 10.63 -0.85
C GLU A 3 -5.70 9.94 -1.20
N ILE A 4 -5.15 10.17 -2.41
CA ILE A 4 -3.85 9.62 -2.81
C ILE A 4 -2.72 10.22 -1.98
N ILE A 5 -2.79 11.52 -1.67
CA ILE A 5 -1.78 12.18 -0.85
C ILE A 5 -1.74 11.56 0.55
N LYS A 6 -2.89 11.26 1.16
CA LYS A 6 -2.96 10.62 2.49
C LYS A 6 -2.34 9.22 2.47
N THR A 7 -2.65 8.43 1.45
CA THR A 7 -2.05 7.10 1.31
C THR A 7 -0.57 7.17 0.98
N HIS A 8 -0.14 8.07 0.09
CA HIS A 8 1.26 8.24 -0.24
C HIS A 8 2.08 8.65 0.98
N VAL A 9 1.60 9.58 1.82
CA VAL A 9 2.27 9.94 3.08
C VAL A 9 2.39 8.75 4.02
N ALA A 10 1.34 7.92 4.14
CA ALA A 10 1.37 6.72 4.97
C ALA A 10 2.33 5.64 4.43
N VAL A 11 2.51 5.58 3.10
CA VAL A 11 3.37 4.61 2.43
C VAL A 11 4.83 5.11 2.32
N ALA A 12 5.08 6.42 2.34
CA ALA A 12 6.39 7.06 2.18
C ALA A 12 7.34 6.92 3.38
N ILE A 13 7.06 6.01 4.33
CA ILE A 13 8.00 5.68 5.41
C ILE A 13 9.30 5.17 4.78
N PRO A 14 10.48 5.70 5.19
CA PRO A 14 11.77 5.26 4.67
C PRO A 14 11.88 3.75 4.67
N ASN A 15 12.37 3.19 3.55
CA ASN A 15 12.50 1.76 3.40
C ASN A 15 13.49 1.16 4.39
N GLU A 16 14.37 1.96 4.99
CA GLU A 16 15.35 1.52 5.97
C GLU A 16 15.20 2.29 7.27
N VAL A 17 14.95 1.56 8.36
CA VAL A 17 15.01 2.11 9.72
C VAL A 17 16.21 1.49 10.41
N THR A 18 17.19 2.32 10.77
CA THR A 18 18.27 1.96 11.68
C THR A 18 17.82 2.32 13.10
N ARG A 19 17.50 1.32 13.91
CA ARG A 19 17.27 1.52 15.35
C ARG A 19 18.56 1.20 16.10
N GLY A 20 19.08 2.18 16.83
CA GLY A 20 20.10 1.91 17.84
C GLY A 20 19.45 1.26 19.06
N VAL A 21 19.87 0.04 19.41
CA VAL A 21 19.50 -0.59 20.67
C VAL A 21 20.40 0.04 21.75
N LYS A 22 19.82 0.57 22.84
CA LYS A 22 20.64 1.13 23.93
C LYS A 22 20.99 0.09 24.99
N ALA A 23 22.30 0.01 25.20
CA ALA A 23 23.07 -0.33 26.40
C ALA A 23 22.97 -1.75 26.96
N GLY A 24 23.87 -2.62 26.49
CA GLY A 24 24.21 -3.87 27.18
C GLY A 24 25.07 -4.86 26.40
N GLU A 25 25.07 -4.80 25.06
CA GLU A 25 25.75 -5.80 24.22
C GLU A 25 26.15 -5.16 22.88
N GLU A 26 27.29 -5.59 22.34
CA GLU A 26 28.08 -4.95 21.27
C GLU A 26 27.26 -4.42 20.06
N ASP A 27 27.72 -3.30 19.50
CA ASP A 27 27.08 -2.39 18.52
C ASP A 27 26.63 -3.02 17.17
N ALA A 28 25.67 -3.95 17.20
CA ALA A 28 25.01 -4.44 16.00
C ALA A 28 23.92 -3.45 15.54
N LYS A 29 24.24 -2.61 14.53
CA LYS A 29 23.24 -1.80 13.81
C LYS A 29 22.35 -2.71 12.96
N THR A 30 21.18 -3.11 13.47
CA THR A 30 20.20 -3.82 12.65
C THR A 30 19.43 -2.82 11.76
N SER A 31 19.56 -2.98 10.44
CA SER A 31 18.75 -2.28 9.44
C SER A 31 17.52 -3.13 9.09
N TYR A 32 16.34 -2.54 9.17
CA TYR A 32 15.10 -3.21 8.77
C TYR A 32 14.61 -2.62 7.46
N LYS A 33 14.47 -3.46 6.42
CA LYS A 33 13.92 -3.07 5.13
C LYS A 33 12.42 -3.38 5.05
N PHE A 34 11.57 -2.38 4.87
CA PHE A 34 10.11 -2.55 4.75
C PHE A 34 9.65 -2.31 3.31
N ASP A 35 9.64 -3.36 2.50
CA ASP A 35 9.24 -3.34 1.09
C ASP A 35 7.73 -3.53 0.87
N THR A 36 7.01 -4.00 1.89
CA THR A 36 5.61 -4.39 1.79
C THR A 36 4.74 -3.53 2.71
N PHE A 37 3.69 -2.94 2.15
CA PHE A 37 2.67 -2.18 2.86
C PHE A 37 1.44 -3.05 3.11
N ALA A 38 1.19 -3.39 4.37
CA ALA A 38 0.03 -4.14 4.82
C ALA A 38 -1.15 -3.21 5.12
N THR A 39 -2.31 -3.45 4.50
CA THR A 39 -3.51 -2.59 4.63
C THR A 39 -4.81 -3.35 4.36
N GLY A 40 -5.96 -2.68 4.37
CA GLY A 40 -7.25 -3.28 4.03
C GLY A 40 -8.29 -2.23 3.62
N ASN A 41 -9.54 -2.42 4.04
CA ASN A 41 -10.71 -1.57 3.72
C ASN A 41 -10.66 -0.17 4.37
N TRP A 42 -9.55 0.55 4.19
CA TRP A 42 -9.27 1.83 4.82
C TRP A 42 -10.25 2.91 4.34
N GLY A 43 -11.04 3.41 5.30
CA GLY A 43 -12.04 4.44 5.03
C GLY A 43 -13.35 3.93 4.45
N CYS A 44 -13.61 2.61 4.47
CA CYS A 44 -14.83 2.02 3.91
C CYS A 44 -15.90 1.67 4.95
N GLY A 45 -15.56 1.68 6.25
CA GLY A 45 -16.52 1.45 7.34
C GLY A 45 -17.36 2.69 7.65
N ALA A 46 -17.16 3.30 8.81
CA ALA A 46 -17.90 4.51 9.24
C ALA A 46 -17.81 5.70 8.25
N PHE A 47 -16.76 5.75 7.43
CA PHE A 47 -16.55 6.80 6.43
C PHE A 47 -17.22 6.51 5.08
N GLY A 48 -17.82 5.33 4.89
CA GLY A 48 -18.64 5.00 3.73
C GLY A 48 -17.92 4.99 2.38
N GLY A 49 -16.59 4.84 2.36
CA GLY A 49 -15.82 4.73 1.13
C GLY A 49 -16.10 3.42 0.37
N ASP A 50 -16.02 3.49 -0.96
CA ASP A 50 -16.13 2.32 -1.84
C ASP A 50 -14.87 1.44 -1.76
N ILE A 51 -15.03 0.15 -1.50
CA ILE A 51 -13.92 -0.80 -1.30
C ILE A 51 -13.08 -0.97 -2.57
N PRO A 52 -13.66 -1.31 -3.74
CA PRO A 52 -12.90 -1.43 -4.97
C PRO A 52 -12.07 -0.18 -5.29
N LEU A 53 -12.69 1.00 -5.20
CA LEU A 53 -12.03 2.27 -5.46
C LEU A 53 -10.90 2.54 -4.47
N LYS A 54 -11.14 2.38 -3.16
CA LYS A 54 -10.13 2.62 -2.13
C LYS A 54 -8.97 1.64 -2.24
N ALA A 55 -9.22 0.38 -2.56
CA ALA A 55 -8.17 -0.62 -2.78
C ALA A 55 -7.30 -0.26 -3.99
N MET A 56 -7.89 0.15 -5.11
CA MET A 56 -7.13 0.61 -6.29
C MET A 56 -6.29 1.85 -5.99
N LEU A 57 -6.83 2.84 -5.26
CA LEU A 57 -6.08 4.02 -4.84
C LEU A 57 -4.87 3.66 -3.96
N GLN A 58 -5.04 2.71 -3.05
CA GLN A 58 -3.95 2.22 -2.21
C GLN A 58 -2.89 1.48 -3.01
N TRP A 59 -3.30 0.66 -3.98
CA TRP A 59 -2.37 -0.02 -4.89
C TRP A 59 -1.55 0.97 -5.71
N ILE A 60 -2.20 2.00 -6.29
CA ILE A 60 -1.53 3.08 -7.02
C ILE A 60 -0.50 3.80 -6.13
N ALA A 61 -0.88 4.15 -4.90
CA ALA A 61 0.02 4.81 -3.97
C ALA A 61 1.24 3.94 -3.60
N CYS A 62 1.04 2.63 -3.42
CA CYS A 62 2.13 1.67 -3.17
C CYS A 62 3.07 1.55 -4.37
N SER A 63 2.53 1.42 -5.58
CA SER A 63 3.34 1.36 -6.80
C SER A 63 4.16 2.63 -7.02
N LEU A 64 3.59 3.82 -6.78
CA LEU A 64 4.31 5.10 -6.86
C LEU A 64 5.43 5.21 -5.81
N ALA A 65 5.25 4.61 -4.64
CA ALA A 65 6.26 4.57 -3.59
C ALA A 65 7.28 3.43 -3.76
N GLY A 66 7.17 2.62 -4.81
CA GLY A 66 8.05 1.47 -5.03
C GLY A 66 7.88 0.36 -3.99
N LYS A 67 6.67 0.19 -3.45
CA LYS A 67 6.36 -0.83 -2.42
C LYS A 67 5.37 -1.87 -2.93
N HIS A 68 5.50 -3.10 -2.44
CA HIS A 68 4.48 -4.13 -2.59
C HIS A 68 3.29 -3.82 -1.67
N ILE A 69 2.09 -4.17 -2.09
CA ILE A 69 0.89 -4.07 -1.26
C ILE A 69 0.43 -5.46 -0.81
N ARG A 70 0.10 -5.59 0.46
CA ARG A 70 -0.61 -6.75 1.02
C ARG A 70 -1.96 -6.26 1.52
N TYR A 71 -3.01 -6.59 0.79
CA TYR A 71 -4.38 -6.15 1.08
C TYR A 71 -5.17 -7.24 1.82
N PHE A 72 -5.82 -6.86 2.91
CA PHE A 72 -6.72 -7.71 3.69
C PHE A 72 -8.16 -7.22 3.51
N ASP A 73 -8.99 -8.03 2.87
CA ASP A 73 -10.38 -7.71 2.55
C ASP A 73 -11.38 -8.00 3.68
N PHE A 74 -10.94 -8.72 4.71
CA PHE A 74 -11.75 -9.18 5.84
C PHE A 74 -13.00 -9.98 5.43
N GLY A 75 -12.95 -10.66 4.28
CA GLY A 75 -14.09 -11.43 3.76
C GLY A 75 -15.25 -10.57 3.26
N ASP A 76 -15.03 -9.28 3.00
CA ASP A 76 -16.06 -8.38 2.49
C ASP A 76 -16.47 -8.76 1.06
N ARG A 77 -17.76 -8.90 0.82
CA ARG A 77 -18.29 -9.27 -0.51
C ARG A 77 -18.03 -8.20 -1.56
N ASN A 78 -17.91 -6.94 -1.15
CA ASN A 78 -17.61 -5.83 -2.05
C ASN A 78 -16.11 -5.80 -2.45
N ALA A 79 -15.27 -6.62 -1.83
CA ALA A 79 -13.88 -6.81 -2.22
C ALA A 79 -13.70 -7.92 -3.28
N GLN A 80 -14.78 -8.65 -3.63
CA GLN A 80 -14.74 -9.66 -4.69
C GLN A 80 -14.31 -9.02 -6.01
N GLY A 81 -13.45 -9.70 -6.76
CA GLY A 81 -12.95 -9.17 -8.03
C GLY A 81 -11.67 -8.34 -7.92
N LEU A 82 -11.24 -7.93 -6.71
CA LEU A 82 -10.00 -7.14 -6.55
C LEU A 82 -8.76 -7.90 -7.04
N LYS A 83 -8.68 -9.19 -6.73
CA LYS A 83 -7.56 -10.04 -7.14
C LYS A 83 -7.56 -10.26 -8.65
N GLU A 84 -8.71 -10.53 -9.22
CA GLU A 84 -8.91 -10.75 -10.65
C GLU A 84 -8.58 -9.49 -11.44
N THR A 85 -9.07 -8.33 -10.98
CA THR A 85 -8.82 -7.02 -11.59
C THR A 85 -7.34 -6.66 -11.55
N THR A 86 -6.69 -6.81 -10.40
CA THR A 86 -5.25 -6.52 -10.28
C THR A 86 -4.41 -7.45 -11.17
N GLN A 87 -4.74 -8.74 -11.23
CA GLN A 87 -4.07 -9.68 -12.13
C GLN A 87 -4.28 -9.35 -13.61
N TYR A 88 -5.48 -8.95 -14.00
CA TYR A 88 -5.80 -8.53 -15.36
C TYR A 88 -4.97 -7.30 -15.76
N LEU A 89 -4.94 -6.27 -14.91
CA LEU A 89 -4.19 -5.04 -15.17
C LEU A 89 -2.68 -5.28 -15.26
N LEU A 90 -2.14 -6.16 -14.39
CA LEU A 90 -0.74 -6.58 -14.46
C LEU A 90 -0.42 -7.29 -15.78
N LYS A 91 -1.30 -8.21 -16.24
CA LYS A 91 -1.13 -8.91 -17.53
C LYS A 91 -1.24 -7.96 -18.72
N ALA A 92 -2.10 -6.96 -18.64
CA ALA A 92 -2.27 -5.95 -19.68
C ALA A 92 -1.12 -4.92 -19.74
N GLY A 93 -0.14 -4.98 -18.82
CA GLY A 93 0.97 -4.04 -18.77
C GLY A 93 0.54 -2.62 -18.41
N VAL A 94 -0.59 -2.46 -17.71
CA VAL A 94 -1.10 -1.14 -17.31
C VAL A 94 -0.23 -0.61 -16.19
N HIS A 95 0.49 0.49 -16.44
CA HIS A 95 1.26 1.18 -15.43
C HIS A 95 0.41 2.25 -14.74
N VAL A 96 0.66 2.50 -13.46
CA VAL A 96 -0.09 3.49 -12.67
C VAL A 96 -0.04 4.91 -13.25
N GLY A 97 1.00 5.24 -14.02
CA GLY A 97 1.07 6.48 -14.80
C GLY A 97 -0.07 6.62 -15.80
N TRP A 98 -0.53 5.53 -16.42
CA TRP A 98 -1.63 5.54 -17.39
C TRP A 98 -3.00 5.83 -16.74
N LEU A 99 -3.15 5.54 -15.44
CA LEU A 99 -4.38 5.81 -14.70
C LEU A 99 -4.46 7.25 -14.18
N TRP A 100 -3.35 8.00 -14.19
CA TRP A 100 -3.24 9.30 -13.53
C TRP A 100 -2.75 10.43 -14.44
N ASP A 101 -2.05 10.12 -15.53
CA ASP A 101 -1.65 11.13 -16.51
C ASP A 101 -2.88 11.76 -17.20
N LYS A 102 -2.80 13.07 -17.34
CA LYS A 102 -3.78 13.98 -17.96
C LYS A 102 -3.21 14.52 -19.26
#